data_AF-A0A955QIP0-F1
#
_entry.id   AF-A0A955QIP0-F1
#
_cell.length_a   1.000
_cell.length_b   1.000
_cell.length_c   1.000
_cell.angle_alpha   90.00
_cell.angle_beta   90.00
_cell.angle_gamma   90.00
#
_symmetry.space_group_name_H-M   'P 1'
#
loop_
_entity.id
_entity.type
_entity.pdbx_description
1 polymer ?
#
loop_
_entity_poly.entity_id
_entity_poly.type
_entity_poly.pdbx_seq_one_letter_code
_entity_poly.pdbx_strand_id
1 'polypeptide(L)'
;MPQDCTWVFGRGASIANGLPWVVPQEWKDDLLAGRVARDTHVQMITEALREEIVLVPREVTPYRHMLDIMATKTVDVGHHRLLTTNWDHLLQRDVLDWVEANRPGYAPRFLSTHSTVYHLNGSVEPGDFQNRSPFMLETDSASVRKATFEANQALNILLWSTLVVIVGMSFECDMDRGLLATLRAHEDNVPIGNALFVIVEPNKETLESTYAKLAYCFPRAGGIRVNQGLAEWIDSGMPELVPRLFTA
;
A
#
# COMPACT_ATOMS: atom_id res chain seq x y z
N MET A 1 21.79 -3.91 -13.26
CA MET A 1 21.02 -4.58 -12.19
C MET A 1 19.56 -4.19 -12.37
N PRO A 2 18.59 -5.06 -12.06
CA PRO A 2 17.17 -4.70 -12.06
C PRO A 2 16.92 -3.48 -11.19
N GLN A 3 16.04 -2.58 -11.64
CA GLN A 3 15.61 -1.41 -10.87
C GLN A 3 14.24 -1.72 -10.29
N ASP A 4 14.19 -2.09 -9.02
CA ASP A 4 12.92 -2.41 -8.37
C ASP A 4 12.38 -1.21 -7.59
N CYS A 5 11.07 -0.99 -7.68
CA CYS A 5 10.36 0.02 -6.92
C CYS A 5 9.22 -0.63 -6.14
N THR A 6 9.26 -0.48 -4.82
CA THR A 6 8.22 -1.01 -3.94
C THR A 6 7.26 0.10 -3.56
N TRP A 7 5.97 -0.14 -3.78
CA TRP A 7 4.89 0.79 -3.49
C TRP A 7 4.15 0.34 -2.26
N VAL A 8 3.90 1.25 -1.32
CA VAL A 8 3.09 0.99 -0.12
C VAL A 8 1.95 1.99 -0.10
N PHE A 9 0.74 1.48 -0.34
CA PHE A 9 -0.48 2.27 -0.39
C PHE A 9 -1.21 2.21 0.95
N GLY A 10 -1.40 3.38 1.56
CA GLY A 10 -2.26 3.57 2.71
C GLY A 10 -3.61 4.14 2.36
N ARG A 11 -4.35 4.51 3.40
CA ARG A 11 -5.75 4.94 3.29
C ARG A 11 -5.95 6.15 2.39
N GLY A 12 -5.00 7.09 2.36
CA GLY A 12 -5.06 8.24 1.47
C GLY A 12 -5.13 7.85 -0.02
N ALA A 13 -4.57 6.69 -0.39
CA ALA A 13 -4.69 6.16 -1.74
C ALA A 13 -6.12 5.68 -2.04
N SER A 14 -6.79 4.98 -1.12
CA SER A 14 -8.19 4.57 -1.33
C SER A 14 -9.14 5.77 -1.38
N ILE A 15 -8.90 6.80 -0.56
CA ILE A 15 -9.63 8.08 -0.62
C ILE A 15 -9.49 8.71 -2.01
N ALA A 16 -8.26 8.78 -2.55
CA ALA A 16 -8.02 9.33 -3.88
C ALA A 16 -8.71 8.53 -4.99
N ASN A 17 -8.97 7.25 -4.78
CA ASN A 17 -9.71 6.37 -5.69
C ASN A 17 -11.22 6.35 -5.40
N GLY A 18 -11.74 7.30 -4.62
CA GLY A 18 -13.18 7.46 -4.40
C GLY A 18 -13.77 6.63 -3.27
N LEU A 19 -12.95 6.04 -2.40
CA LEU A 19 -13.39 5.28 -1.23
C LEU A 19 -13.00 6.00 0.08
N PRO A 20 -13.79 6.99 0.54
CA PRO A 20 -13.53 7.71 1.77
C PRO A 20 -13.99 6.97 3.03
N TRP A 21 -14.49 5.74 2.89
CA TRP A 21 -15.10 4.97 3.97
C TRP A 21 -14.16 4.79 5.17
N VAL A 22 -14.77 4.84 6.37
CA VAL A 22 -14.07 4.72 7.65
C VAL A 22 -14.89 3.84 8.57
N VAL A 23 -14.23 3.10 9.46
CA VAL A 23 -14.94 2.40 10.54
C VAL A 23 -15.63 3.46 11.42
N PRO A 24 -16.98 3.40 11.58
CA PRO A 24 -17.71 4.31 12.45
C PRO A 24 -17.15 4.30 13.88
N GLN A 25 -17.07 5.47 14.51
CA GLN A 25 -16.51 5.60 15.85
C GLN A 25 -17.29 4.77 16.87
N GLU A 26 -18.62 4.75 16.76
CA GLU A 26 -19.51 3.91 17.58
C GLU A 26 -19.13 2.43 17.54
N TRP A 27 -18.74 1.90 16.37
CA TRP A 27 -18.34 0.49 16.26
C TRP A 27 -17.00 0.27 16.96
N LYS A 28 -16.05 1.21 16.85
CA LYS A 28 -14.78 1.14 17.57
C LYS A 28 -15.00 1.15 19.08
N ASP A 29 -15.91 2.01 19.55
CA ASP A 29 -16.26 2.12 20.97
C ASP A 29 -16.93 0.84 21.47
N ASP A 30 -17.79 0.20 20.66
CA ASP A 30 -18.40 -1.09 20.96
C ASP A 30 -17.36 -2.21 21.08
N LEU A 31 -16.36 -2.25 20.20
CA LEU A 31 -15.26 -3.20 20.26
C LEU A 31 -14.42 -2.99 21.53
N LEU A 32 -14.01 -1.73 21.80
CA LEU A 32 -13.16 -1.39 22.95
C LEU A 32 -13.87 -1.63 24.29
N ALA A 33 -15.19 -1.43 24.34
CA ALA A 33 -16.00 -1.73 25.51
C ALA A 33 -16.37 -3.21 25.66
N GLY A 34 -15.94 -4.07 24.72
CA GLY A 34 -16.26 -5.50 24.72
C GLY A 34 -17.74 -5.82 24.46
N ARG A 35 -18.50 -4.87 23.90
CA ARG A 35 -19.91 -5.07 23.53
C ARG A 35 -20.04 -5.91 22.26
N VAL A 36 -19.04 -5.84 21.38
CA VAL A 36 -18.97 -6.65 20.15
C VAL A 36 -17.66 -7.44 20.17
N ALA A 37 -17.74 -8.74 19.87
CA ALA A 37 -16.56 -9.58 19.72
C ALA A 37 -15.77 -9.19 18.47
N ARG A 38 -14.44 -9.34 18.53
CA ARG A 38 -13.52 -8.98 17.43
C ARG A 38 -13.97 -9.57 16.08
N ASP A 39 -14.27 -10.86 16.03
CA ASP A 39 -14.62 -11.53 14.76
C ASP A 39 -15.95 -11.01 14.19
N THR A 40 -16.93 -10.71 15.05
CA THR A 40 -18.17 -10.03 14.64
C THR A 40 -17.89 -8.62 14.11
N HIS A 41 -16.99 -7.87 14.77
CA HIS A 41 -16.60 -6.54 14.32
C HIS A 41 -15.90 -6.57 12.95
N VAL A 42 -15.01 -7.56 12.73
CA VAL A 42 -14.39 -7.81 11.42
C VAL A 42 -15.43 -8.10 10.34
N GLN A 43 -16.45 -8.91 10.65
CA GLN A 43 -17.55 -9.19 9.71
C GLN A 43 -18.34 -7.93 9.36
N MET A 44 -18.71 -7.11 10.35
CA MET A 44 -19.40 -5.83 10.12
C MET A 44 -18.59 -4.90 9.21
N ILE A 45 -17.29 -4.76 9.47
CA ILE A 45 -16.38 -3.99 8.61
C ILE A 45 -16.33 -4.57 7.20
N THR A 46 -16.22 -5.89 7.08
CA THR A 46 -16.08 -6.57 5.79
C THR A 46 -17.32 -6.38 4.92
N GLU A 47 -18.51 -6.50 5.51
CA GLU A 47 -19.79 -6.32 4.81
C GLU A 47 -19.96 -4.88 4.35
N ALA A 48 -19.83 -3.91 5.26
CA ALA A 48 -19.96 -2.49 4.91
C ALA A 48 -18.95 -2.04 3.86
N LEU A 49 -17.68 -2.45 4.00
CA LEU A 49 -16.64 -2.06 3.06
C LEU A 49 -16.87 -2.67 1.66
N ARG A 50 -17.44 -3.88 1.56
CA ARG A 50 -17.80 -4.48 0.27
C ARG A 50 -18.90 -3.68 -0.44
N GLU A 51 -19.91 -3.23 0.30
CA GLU A 51 -20.98 -2.39 -0.27
C GLU A 51 -20.44 -1.07 -0.82
N GLU A 52 -19.55 -0.42 -0.07
CA GLU A 52 -18.91 0.83 -0.47
C GLU A 52 -18.00 0.66 -1.69
N ILE A 53 -17.25 -0.44 -1.77
CA ILE A 53 -16.39 -0.74 -2.94
C ILE A 53 -17.21 -0.88 -4.23
N VAL A 54 -18.43 -1.41 -4.16
CA VAL A 54 -19.32 -1.53 -5.34
C VAL A 54 -19.70 -0.16 -5.90
N LEU A 55 -19.75 0.87 -5.06
CA LEU A 55 -20.05 2.25 -5.48
C LEU A 55 -18.87 2.93 -6.17
N VAL A 56 -17.64 2.42 -5.99
CA VAL A 56 -16.43 2.99 -6.59
C VAL A 56 -16.38 2.65 -8.09
N PRO A 57 -16.41 3.65 -8.99
CA PRO A 57 -16.35 3.40 -10.43
C PRO A 57 -15.10 2.61 -10.82
N ARG A 58 -15.25 1.69 -11.78
CA ARG A 58 -14.14 0.87 -12.29
C ARG A 58 -13.32 1.54 -13.40
N GLU A 59 -13.92 2.51 -14.09
CA GLU A 59 -13.37 3.03 -15.35
C GLU A 59 -12.41 4.21 -15.15
N VAL A 60 -12.52 4.95 -14.04
CA VAL A 60 -11.80 6.21 -13.81
C VAL A 60 -11.21 6.24 -12.41
N THR A 61 -10.19 5.42 -12.18
CA THR A 61 -9.43 5.42 -10.94
C THR A 61 -8.01 5.90 -11.19
N PRO A 62 -7.42 6.70 -10.29
CA PRO A 62 -5.99 7.02 -10.34
C PRO A 62 -5.10 5.79 -10.52
N TYR A 63 -5.44 4.63 -9.95
CA TYR A 63 -4.68 3.41 -10.13
C TYR A 63 -4.61 2.94 -11.60
N ARG A 64 -5.67 3.05 -12.39
CA ARG A 64 -5.61 2.68 -13.82
C ARG A 64 -4.66 3.58 -14.59
N HIS A 65 -4.75 4.89 -14.37
CA HIS A 65 -3.82 5.84 -15.01
C HIS A 65 -2.37 5.60 -14.58
N MET A 66 -2.15 5.30 -13.30
CA MET A 66 -0.84 4.89 -12.78
C MET A 66 -0.29 3.65 -13.51
N LEU A 67 -1.12 2.61 -13.70
CA LEU A 67 -0.71 1.39 -14.42
C LEU A 67 -0.38 1.67 -15.89
N ASP A 68 -1.13 2.55 -16.56
CA ASP A 68 -0.82 2.98 -17.93
C ASP A 68 0.54 3.69 -18.02
N ILE A 69 0.82 4.59 -17.06
CA ILE A 69 2.12 5.28 -17.00
C ILE A 69 3.25 4.28 -16.71
N MET A 70 3.07 3.35 -15.77
CA MET A 70 4.09 2.32 -15.51
C MET A 70 4.32 1.43 -16.73
N ALA A 71 3.26 1.00 -17.43
CA ALA A 71 3.40 0.16 -18.60
C ALA A 71 4.21 0.82 -19.73
N THR A 72 4.04 2.13 -19.89
CA THR A 72 4.60 2.92 -21.00
C THR A 72 5.96 3.53 -20.66
N LYS A 73 6.17 3.97 -19.42
CA LYS A 73 7.38 4.70 -19.02
C LYS A 73 8.41 3.85 -18.30
N THR A 74 8.04 2.70 -17.70
CA THR A 74 9.02 1.87 -17.00
C THR A 74 10.09 1.36 -17.96
N VAL A 75 11.35 1.59 -17.58
CA VAL A 75 12.52 1.10 -18.32
C VAL A 75 12.53 -0.43 -18.37
N ASP A 76 13.20 -1.02 -19.35
CA ASP A 76 13.12 -2.48 -19.61
C ASP A 76 13.55 -3.37 -18.44
N VAL A 77 14.45 -2.88 -17.58
CA VAL A 77 14.92 -3.59 -16.38
C VAL A 77 14.19 -3.18 -15.10
N GLY A 78 13.18 -2.33 -15.23
CA GLY A 78 12.41 -1.75 -14.15
C GLY A 78 11.21 -2.61 -13.76
N HIS A 79 11.02 -2.84 -12.47
CA HIS A 79 9.87 -3.60 -11.97
C HIS A 79 9.24 -2.93 -10.75
N HIS A 80 7.93 -3.03 -10.65
CA HIS A 80 7.12 -2.49 -9.59
C HIS A 80 6.56 -3.63 -8.72
N ARG A 81 6.58 -3.43 -7.41
CA ARG A 81 5.99 -4.31 -6.41
C ARG A 81 4.93 -3.54 -5.65
N LEU A 82 3.70 -4.04 -5.61
CA LEU A 82 2.56 -3.32 -5.07
C LEU A 82 2.13 -3.93 -3.75
N LEU A 83 2.18 -3.14 -2.67
CA LEU A 83 1.77 -3.52 -1.33
C LEU A 83 0.74 -2.51 -0.83
N THR A 84 -0.21 -2.95 -0.02
CA THR A 84 -1.17 -2.05 0.65
C THR A 84 -1.39 -2.44 2.10
N THR A 85 -1.64 -1.45 2.95
CA THR A 85 -2.12 -1.63 4.31
C THR A 85 -3.64 -1.52 4.41
N ASN A 86 -4.32 -1.23 3.30
CA ASN A 86 -5.77 -1.06 3.23
C ASN A 86 -6.48 -2.42 3.19
N TRP A 87 -7.66 -2.47 3.81
CA TRP A 87 -8.51 -3.66 3.77
C TRP A 87 -9.32 -3.79 2.49
N ASP A 88 -9.46 -2.72 1.70
CA ASP A 88 -10.11 -2.81 0.40
C ASP A 88 -9.26 -3.57 -0.62
N HIS A 89 -9.86 -3.89 -1.76
CA HIS A 89 -9.20 -4.56 -2.87
C HIS A 89 -9.24 -3.72 -4.15
N LEU A 90 -9.34 -2.39 -4.05
CA LEU A 90 -9.43 -1.51 -5.23
C LEU A 90 -8.18 -1.61 -6.10
N LEU A 91 -6.99 -1.59 -5.48
CA LEU A 91 -5.73 -1.72 -6.21
C LEU A 91 -5.62 -3.09 -6.91
N GLN A 92 -5.97 -4.18 -6.22
CA GLN A 92 -5.94 -5.53 -6.78
C GLN A 92 -6.95 -5.69 -7.91
N ARG A 93 -8.17 -5.15 -7.75
CA ARG A 93 -9.21 -5.09 -8.79
C ARG A 93 -8.70 -4.38 -10.04
N ASP A 94 -8.15 -3.18 -9.88
CA ASP A 94 -7.71 -2.36 -11.02
C ASP A 94 -6.49 -2.97 -11.73
N VAL A 95 -5.59 -3.62 -10.99
CA VAL A 95 -4.49 -4.41 -11.57
C VAL A 95 -5.02 -5.58 -12.39
N LEU A 96 -5.97 -6.37 -11.87
CA LEU A 96 -6.54 -7.50 -12.60
C LEU A 96 -7.31 -7.04 -13.85
N ASP A 97 -8.15 -6.02 -13.72
CA ASP A 97 -8.90 -5.44 -14.84
C ASP A 97 -7.95 -4.89 -15.92
N TRP A 98 -6.83 -4.25 -15.52
CA TRP A 98 -5.82 -3.76 -16.46
C TRP A 98 -5.12 -4.90 -17.21
N VAL A 99 -4.74 -5.97 -16.49
CA VAL A 99 -4.04 -7.12 -17.06
C VAL A 99 -4.92 -7.88 -18.04
N GLU A 100 -6.17 -8.13 -17.68
CA GLU A 100 -7.12 -8.79 -18.58
C GLU A 100 -7.32 -7.97 -19.87
N ALA A 101 -7.44 -6.65 -19.75
CA ALA A 101 -7.64 -5.77 -20.91
C ALA A 101 -6.41 -5.63 -21.82
N ASN A 102 -5.19 -5.60 -21.26
CA ASN A 102 -3.98 -5.22 -22.00
C ASN A 102 -3.00 -6.38 -22.24
N ARG A 103 -3.00 -7.40 -21.38
CA ARG A 103 -2.04 -8.52 -21.39
C ARG A 103 -2.70 -9.84 -20.90
N PRO A 104 -3.82 -10.29 -21.51
CA PRO A 104 -4.52 -11.47 -21.04
C PRO A 104 -3.60 -12.70 -21.06
N GLY A 105 -3.50 -13.39 -19.92
CA GLY A 105 -2.66 -14.58 -19.74
C GLY A 105 -1.15 -14.34 -19.56
N TYR A 106 -0.69 -13.08 -19.51
CA TYR A 106 0.73 -12.75 -19.33
C TYR A 106 0.95 -11.77 -18.18
N ALA A 107 2.01 -12.00 -17.39
CA ALA A 107 2.45 -11.03 -16.39
C ALA A 107 2.96 -9.75 -17.08
N PRO A 108 2.52 -8.54 -16.66
CA PRO A 108 3.05 -7.30 -17.21
C PRO A 108 4.53 -7.16 -16.91
N ARG A 109 5.33 -6.81 -17.92
CA ARG A 109 6.79 -6.68 -17.79
C ARG A 109 7.24 -5.74 -16.67
N PHE A 110 6.46 -4.70 -16.41
CA PHE A 110 6.78 -3.67 -15.42
C PHE A 110 6.36 -4.09 -14.00
N LEU A 111 5.64 -5.21 -13.82
CA LEU A 111 5.31 -5.74 -12.50
C LEU A 111 6.24 -6.91 -12.18
N SER A 112 6.85 -6.88 -10.99
CA SER A 112 7.71 -7.98 -10.51
C SER A 112 6.89 -9.22 -10.12
N THR A 113 5.60 -9.06 -9.87
CA THR A 113 4.68 -10.15 -9.50
C THR A 113 3.69 -10.39 -10.64
N HIS A 114 3.18 -11.62 -10.76
CA HIS A 114 2.13 -11.98 -11.71
C HIS A 114 0.79 -11.35 -11.29
N SER A 115 0.69 -10.01 -11.37
CA SER A 115 -0.52 -9.24 -11.09
C SER A 115 -0.98 -9.29 -9.63
N THR A 116 -0.06 -9.54 -8.68
CA THR A 116 -0.38 -9.69 -7.26
C THR A 116 -0.07 -8.41 -6.49
N VAL A 117 -1.07 -7.92 -5.74
CA VAL A 117 -0.95 -6.92 -4.70
C VAL A 117 -0.85 -7.64 -3.36
N TYR A 118 0.12 -7.28 -2.53
CA TYR A 118 0.24 -7.84 -1.19
C TYR A 118 -0.54 -7.00 -0.17
N HIS A 119 -1.45 -7.63 0.56
CA HIS A 119 -2.30 -6.96 1.56
C HIS A 119 -1.77 -7.16 2.98
N LEU A 120 -0.94 -6.24 3.49
CA LEU A 120 -0.22 -6.38 4.78
C LEU A 120 -1.13 -6.55 6.01
N ASN A 121 -2.37 -6.07 5.93
CA ASN A 121 -3.36 -6.10 7.01
C ASN A 121 -4.60 -6.93 6.65
N GLY A 122 -4.48 -7.82 5.65
CA GLY A 122 -5.59 -8.58 5.10
C GLY A 122 -6.46 -7.73 4.17
N SER A 123 -7.49 -8.37 3.61
CA SER A 123 -8.35 -7.76 2.59
C SER A 123 -9.78 -8.30 2.69
N VAL A 124 -10.76 -7.50 2.29
CA VAL A 124 -12.16 -7.90 2.10
C VAL A 124 -12.40 -8.57 0.75
N GLU A 125 -11.35 -8.74 -0.07
CA GLU A 125 -11.40 -9.40 -1.38
C GLU A 125 -12.20 -10.72 -1.30
N PRO A 126 -13.17 -10.95 -2.21
CA PRO A 126 -13.95 -12.16 -2.21
C PRO A 126 -13.08 -13.37 -2.60
N GLY A 127 -13.26 -14.50 -1.91
CA GLY A 127 -12.55 -15.75 -2.16
C GLY A 127 -11.85 -16.30 -0.92
N ASP A 128 -11.45 -17.57 -0.98
CA ASP A 128 -10.64 -18.20 0.06
C ASP A 128 -9.15 -18.16 -0.34
N PHE A 129 -8.40 -17.27 0.30
CA PHE A 129 -6.99 -17.06 0.02
C PHE A 129 -6.14 -17.68 1.13
N GLN A 130 -5.78 -18.96 0.97
CA GLN A 130 -5.03 -19.74 1.97
C GLN A 130 -3.72 -19.10 2.46
N ASN A 131 -3.14 -18.19 1.66
CA ASN A 131 -1.86 -17.53 1.94
C ASN A 131 -1.99 -16.06 2.39
N ARG A 132 -3.22 -15.52 2.49
CA ARG A 132 -3.50 -14.10 2.78
C ARG A 132 -3.03 -13.74 4.19
N SER A 133 -2.61 -12.49 4.34
CA SER A 133 -2.39 -11.89 5.65
C SER A 133 -3.68 -11.88 6.48
N PRO A 134 -3.59 -12.05 7.81
CA PRO A 134 -4.78 -11.97 8.65
C PRO A 134 -5.43 -10.59 8.52
N PHE A 135 -6.76 -10.53 8.63
CA PHE A 135 -7.48 -9.27 8.72
C PHE A 135 -7.14 -8.61 10.06
N MET A 136 -6.37 -7.53 10.02
CA MET A 136 -5.85 -6.83 11.21
C MET A 136 -6.65 -5.55 11.45
N LEU A 137 -7.20 -5.35 12.64
CA LEU A 137 -7.88 -4.12 13.06
C LEU A 137 -6.87 -3.06 13.50
N GLU A 138 -7.23 -1.77 13.38
CA GLU A 138 -6.38 -0.65 13.83
C GLU A 138 -6.00 -0.72 15.32
N THR A 139 -6.82 -1.38 16.13
CA THR A 139 -6.66 -1.56 17.57
C THR A 139 -6.04 -2.92 17.95
N ASP A 140 -5.74 -3.78 16.99
CA ASP A 140 -5.15 -5.08 17.28
C ASP A 140 -3.73 -4.91 17.82
N SER A 141 -3.40 -5.66 18.87
CA SER A 141 -2.03 -5.73 19.37
C SER A 141 -1.13 -6.50 18.38
N ALA A 142 0.19 -6.32 18.53
CA ALA A 142 1.17 -7.06 17.75
C ALA A 142 1.04 -8.59 17.88
N SER A 143 0.50 -9.12 19.00
CA SER A 143 0.30 -10.56 19.20
C SER A 143 -0.81 -11.17 18.34
N VAL A 144 -1.71 -10.35 17.79
CA VAL A 144 -2.74 -10.82 16.84
C VAL A 144 -2.13 -11.12 15.47
N ARG A 145 -1.01 -10.48 15.13
CA ARG A 145 -0.31 -10.68 13.87
C ARG A 145 0.27 -12.09 13.83
N LYS A 146 -0.17 -12.87 12.85
CA LYS A 146 0.33 -14.22 12.58
C LYS A 146 1.22 -14.20 11.35
N ALA A 147 2.28 -15.01 11.37
CA ALA A 147 3.11 -15.23 10.19
C ALA A 147 2.28 -15.94 9.12
N THR A 148 2.14 -15.29 7.96
CA THR A 148 1.52 -15.86 6.76
C THR A 148 2.47 -15.71 5.59
N PHE A 149 2.25 -16.48 4.52
CA PHE A 149 3.09 -16.40 3.33
C PHE A 149 3.09 -15.00 2.71
N GLU A 150 1.91 -14.40 2.53
CA GLU A 150 1.79 -13.05 1.96
C GLU A 150 2.47 -11.99 2.83
N ALA A 151 2.22 -11.98 4.15
CA ALA A 151 2.83 -11.00 5.05
C ALA A 151 4.36 -11.12 5.08
N ASN A 152 4.88 -12.35 5.13
CA ASN A 152 6.33 -12.59 5.13
C ASN A 152 6.98 -12.18 3.81
N GLN A 153 6.34 -12.48 2.67
CA GLN A 153 6.79 -12.04 1.35
C GLN A 153 6.80 -10.52 1.23
N ALA A 154 5.72 -9.86 1.64
CA ALA A 154 5.61 -8.41 1.61
C ALA A 154 6.67 -7.73 2.48
N LEU A 155 6.88 -8.24 3.70
CA LEU A 155 7.93 -7.75 4.60
C LEU A 155 9.32 -7.95 4.01
N ASN A 156 9.60 -9.13 3.45
CA ASN A 156 10.87 -9.42 2.81
C ASN A 156 11.13 -8.49 1.62
N ILE A 157 10.11 -8.27 0.77
CA ILE A 157 10.18 -7.31 -0.33
C ILE A 157 10.58 -5.92 0.19
N LEU A 158 9.93 -5.44 1.26
CA LEU A 158 10.26 -4.13 1.85
C LEU A 158 11.70 -4.07 2.36
N LEU A 159 12.13 -5.06 3.15
CA LEU A 159 13.48 -5.11 3.72
C LEU A 159 14.60 -5.02 2.66
N TRP A 160 14.38 -5.62 1.49
CA TRP A 160 15.33 -5.63 0.38
C TRP A 160 15.11 -4.52 -0.65
N SER A 161 14.23 -3.56 -0.37
CA SER A 161 13.96 -2.45 -1.28
C SER A 161 14.99 -1.33 -1.15
N THR A 162 15.38 -0.75 -2.29
CA THR A 162 16.27 0.43 -2.37
C THR A 162 15.53 1.69 -2.84
N LEU A 163 14.35 1.54 -3.46
CA LEU A 163 13.42 2.61 -3.79
C LEU A 163 12.03 2.21 -3.27
N VAL A 164 11.46 3.05 -2.40
CA VAL A 164 10.15 2.83 -1.79
C VAL A 164 9.27 4.05 -2.00
N VAL A 165 8.10 3.86 -2.59
CA VAL A 165 7.07 4.91 -2.73
C VAL A 165 5.99 4.66 -1.67
N ILE A 166 5.74 5.66 -0.83
CA ILE A 166 4.71 5.63 0.21
C ILE A 166 3.62 6.60 -0.20
N VAL A 167 2.39 6.12 -0.30
CA VAL A 167 1.25 6.90 -0.79
C VAL A 167 0.16 6.95 0.27
N GLY A 168 -0.15 8.14 0.77
CA GLY A 168 -1.31 8.36 1.64
C GLY A 168 -1.27 7.59 2.96
N MET A 169 -0.09 7.47 3.58
CA MET A 169 0.13 6.82 4.87
C MET A 169 0.60 7.85 5.91
N SER A 170 0.07 7.75 7.13
CA SER A 170 0.45 8.62 8.25
C SER A 170 1.27 7.91 9.35
N PHE A 171 1.27 6.58 9.34
CA PHE A 171 1.87 5.74 10.38
C PHE A 171 1.40 6.04 11.82
N GLU A 172 0.12 6.40 11.97
CA GLU A 172 -0.46 6.75 13.27
C GLU A 172 -1.16 5.59 13.97
N CYS A 173 -1.71 4.62 13.24
CA CYS A 173 -2.32 3.46 13.87
C CYS A 173 -1.26 2.48 14.37
N ASP A 174 -1.62 1.65 15.35
CA ASP A 174 -0.67 0.72 15.98
C ASP A 174 -0.13 -0.31 14.99
N MET A 175 -0.91 -0.66 13.96
CA MET A 175 -0.47 -1.57 12.89
C MET A 175 0.69 -0.97 12.09
N ASP A 176 0.55 0.27 11.63
CA ASP A 176 1.56 0.93 10.81
C ASP A 176 2.82 1.24 11.64
N ARG A 177 2.64 1.60 12.93
CA ARG A 177 3.75 1.75 13.88
C ARG A 177 4.49 0.43 14.10
N GLY A 178 3.76 -0.69 14.21
CA GLY A 178 4.34 -2.02 14.31
C GLY A 178 5.14 -2.41 13.06
N LEU A 179 4.66 -2.06 11.87
CA LEU A 179 5.40 -2.23 10.61
C LEU A 179 6.71 -1.43 10.63
N LEU A 180 6.67 -0.14 10.97
CA LEU A 180 7.88 0.69 11.06
C LEU A 180 8.87 0.16 12.10
N ALA A 181 8.39 -0.25 13.27
CA ALA A 181 9.24 -0.82 14.32
C ALA A 181 9.94 -2.10 13.84
N THR A 182 9.21 -2.95 13.12
CA THR A 182 9.75 -4.18 12.52
C THR A 182 10.84 -3.87 11.50
N LEU A 183 10.57 -2.95 10.56
CA LEU A 183 11.54 -2.58 9.53
C LEU A 183 12.79 -1.92 10.15
N ARG A 184 12.60 -1.05 11.14
CA ARG A 184 13.69 -0.40 11.87
C ARG A 184 14.61 -1.41 12.55
N ALA A 185 14.08 -2.49 13.10
CA ALA A 185 14.91 -3.51 13.76
C ALA A 185 15.94 -4.16 12.81
N HIS A 186 15.77 -4.00 11.50
CA HIS A 186 16.65 -4.55 10.48
C HIS A 186 17.44 -3.48 9.70
N GLU A 187 17.31 -2.18 10.02
CA GLU A 187 17.82 -1.10 9.17
C GLU A 187 19.34 -1.14 8.90
N ASP A 188 20.14 -1.67 9.83
CA ASP A 188 21.60 -1.80 9.67
C ASP A 188 22.04 -2.97 8.80
N ASN A 189 21.17 -3.96 8.60
CA ASN A 189 21.55 -5.25 8.02
C ASN A 189 20.97 -5.50 6.63
N VAL A 190 20.06 -4.64 6.16
CA VAL A 190 19.35 -4.82 4.89
C VAL A 190 19.26 -3.51 4.08
N PRO A 191 19.03 -3.58 2.76
CA PRO A 191 19.00 -2.40 1.90
C PRO A 191 18.05 -1.28 2.31
N ILE A 192 16.90 -1.58 2.96
CA ILE A 192 15.91 -0.56 3.31
C ILE A 192 16.48 0.58 4.17
N GLY A 193 17.49 0.32 5.00
CA GLY A 193 18.11 1.35 5.82
C GLY A 193 18.86 2.44 5.04
N ASN A 194 19.17 2.19 3.77
CA ASN A 194 19.77 3.16 2.85
C ASN A 194 18.87 3.45 1.64
N ALA A 195 17.60 3.07 1.70
CA ALA A 195 16.67 3.26 0.60
C ALA A 195 16.40 4.75 0.33
N LEU A 196 15.88 5.03 -0.86
CA LEU A 196 15.24 6.29 -1.16
C LEU A 196 13.72 6.14 -0.97
N PHE A 197 13.16 6.94 -0.08
CA PHE A 197 11.72 7.05 0.10
C PHE A 197 11.15 8.20 -0.74
N VAL A 198 10.10 7.94 -1.52
CA VAL A 198 9.26 8.97 -2.14
C VAL A 198 7.92 8.97 -1.40
N ILE A 199 7.58 10.08 -0.74
CA ILE A 199 6.41 10.17 0.11
C ILE A 199 5.41 11.10 -0.57
N VAL A 200 4.25 10.55 -0.94
CA VAL A 200 3.19 11.27 -1.65
C VAL A 200 2.01 11.46 -0.71
N GLU A 201 1.77 12.70 -0.31
CA GLU A 201 0.72 13.06 0.65
C GLU A 201 0.28 14.52 0.42
N PRO A 202 -1.00 14.78 0.13
CA PRO A 202 -1.50 16.15 -0.10
C PRO A 202 -1.54 17.00 1.18
N ASN A 203 -1.68 16.39 2.36
CA ASN A 203 -1.68 17.14 3.62
C ASN A 203 -0.24 17.42 4.08
N LYS A 204 0.16 18.69 4.06
CA LYS A 204 1.53 19.11 4.41
C LYS A 204 1.98 18.66 5.81
N GLU A 205 1.11 18.76 6.80
CA GLU A 205 1.46 18.37 8.18
C GLU A 205 1.68 16.85 8.29
N THR A 206 0.82 16.07 7.64
CA THR A 206 0.93 14.61 7.58
C THR A 206 2.18 14.19 6.80
N LEU A 207 2.50 14.88 5.70
CA LEU A 207 3.71 14.64 4.90
C LEU A 207 4.98 14.84 5.74
N GLU A 208 5.10 15.98 6.43
CA GLU A 208 6.29 16.27 7.25
C GLU A 208 6.37 15.34 8.47
N SER A 209 5.24 15.02 9.11
CA SER A 209 5.17 14.05 10.21
C SER A 209 5.62 12.65 9.75
N THR A 210 5.14 12.21 8.58
CA THR A 210 5.51 10.90 7.99
C THR A 210 6.99 10.86 7.64
N TYR A 211 7.51 11.91 7.01
CA TYR A 211 8.92 12.04 6.72
C TYR A 211 9.78 11.99 8.00
N ALA A 212 9.39 12.71 9.05
CA ALA A 212 10.11 12.70 10.32
C ALA A 212 10.15 11.31 10.97
N LYS A 213 9.04 10.56 10.95
CA LYS A 213 8.99 9.17 11.43
C LYS A 213 9.93 8.25 10.64
N LEU A 214 9.93 8.37 9.32
CA LEU A 214 10.82 7.58 8.46
C LEU A 214 12.29 7.94 8.67
N ALA A 215 12.63 9.22 8.74
CA ALA A 215 13.99 9.68 9.01
C ALA A 215 14.49 9.23 10.39
N TYR A 216 13.60 9.14 11.38
CA TYR A 216 13.93 8.58 12.70
C TYR A 216 14.16 7.06 12.65
N CYS A 217 13.39 6.33 11.85
CA CYS A 217 13.55 4.88 11.69
C CYS A 217 14.71 4.46 10.78
N PHE A 218 15.06 5.27 9.80
CA PHE A 218 16.06 4.99 8.77
C PHE A 218 16.98 6.21 8.57
N PRO A 219 17.84 6.54 9.55
CA PRO A 219 18.68 7.75 9.52
C PRO A 219 19.64 7.87 8.32
N ARG A 220 19.93 6.77 7.61
CA ARG A 220 20.79 6.78 6.41
C ARG A 220 20.00 6.80 5.09
N ALA A 221 18.67 6.67 5.15
CA ALA A 221 17.83 6.70 3.97
C ALA A 221 17.67 8.13 3.43
N GLY A 222 17.49 8.23 2.11
CA GLY A 222 17.06 9.48 1.47
C GLY A 222 15.54 9.62 1.52
N GLY A 223 15.03 10.85 1.44
CA GLY A 223 13.59 11.07 1.30
C GLY A 223 13.23 12.26 0.41
N ILE A 224 12.29 12.02 -0.49
CA ILE A 224 11.66 13.00 -1.37
C ILE A 224 10.22 13.18 -0.90
N ARG A 225 9.83 14.43 -0.68
CA ARG A 225 8.51 14.83 -0.21
C ARG A 225 7.71 15.39 -1.36
N VAL A 226 6.61 14.75 -1.71
CA VAL A 226 5.70 15.14 -2.78
C VAL A 226 4.39 15.60 -2.14
N ASN A 227 4.21 16.91 -2.06
CA ASN A 227 3.01 17.54 -1.48
C ASN A 227 1.94 17.70 -2.56
N GLN A 228 1.35 16.58 -2.99
CA GLN A 228 0.31 16.52 -4.01
C GLN A 228 -0.65 15.38 -3.69
N GLY A 229 -1.86 15.48 -4.23
CA GLY A 229 -2.79 14.35 -4.25
C GLY A 229 -2.26 13.24 -5.17
N LEU A 230 -2.64 11.99 -4.91
CA LEU A 230 -2.21 10.85 -5.73
C LEU A 230 -2.54 11.05 -7.22
N ALA A 231 -3.77 11.45 -7.54
CA ALA A 231 -4.19 11.69 -8.92
C ALA A 231 -3.36 12.80 -9.60
N GLU A 232 -3.19 13.95 -8.93
CA GLU A 232 -2.40 15.07 -9.43
C GLU A 232 -0.94 14.67 -9.71
N TRP A 233 -0.33 13.92 -8.79
CA TRP A 233 1.03 13.45 -8.94
C TRP A 233 1.18 12.46 -10.10
N ILE A 234 0.22 11.55 -10.28
CA ILE A 234 0.15 10.63 -11.42
C ILE A 234 0.00 11.41 -12.73
N ASP A 235 -0.92 12.38 -12.78
CA ASP A 235 -1.18 13.20 -13.97
C ASP A 235 0.03 14.05 -14.37
N SER A 236 0.87 14.44 -13.41
CA SER A 236 2.15 15.10 -13.65
C SER A 236 3.24 14.16 -14.20
N GLY A 237 2.96 12.86 -14.31
CA GLY A 237 3.87 11.84 -14.80
C GLY A 237 4.84 11.29 -13.75
N MET A 238 4.60 11.55 -12.47
CA MET A 238 5.42 11.10 -11.34
C MET A 238 6.92 11.44 -11.51
N PRO A 239 7.29 12.74 -11.62
CA PRO A 239 8.61 13.18 -12.08
C PRO A 239 9.77 12.68 -11.22
N GLU A 240 9.56 12.41 -9.93
CA GLU A 240 10.56 11.88 -9.01
C GLU A 240 11.12 10.51 -9.45
N LEU A 241 10.36 9.79 -10.28
CA LEU A 241 10.73 8.49 -10.84
C LEU A 241 11.50 8.60 -12.18
N VAL A 242 11.52 9.78 -12.82
CA VAL A 242 12.18 10.08 -14.11
C VAL A 242 13.62 10.58 -13.89
N PRO A 243 14.47 9.78 -13.24
CA PRO A 243 15.56 9.08 -13.95
C PRO A 243 15.90 7.70 -13.32
N ARG A 244 15.02 7.20 -12.45
CA ARG A 244 15.28 6.06 -11.55
C ARG A 244 14.64 4.78 -12.03
N LEU A 245 13.49 4.92 -12.67
CA LEU A 245 12.62 3.81 -13.04
C LEU A 245 11.86 4.10 -14.34
N PHE A 246 11.62 5.38 -14.63
CA PHE A 246 10.96 5.83 -15.85
C PHE A 246 11.96 6.40 -16.87
N THR A 247 11.66 6.18 -18.14
CA THR A 247 12.29 6.90 -19.25
C THR A 247 11.93 8.39 -19.19
N ALA A 248 12.84 9.24 -19.66
CA ALA A 248 12.60 10.67 -19.85
C ALA A 248 11.43 10.96 -20.80
#